data_AF-A0A6A9SHM4-F1
#
_entry.id   AF-A0A6A9SHM4-F1
#
_cell.length_a   1.000
_cell.length_b   1.000
_cell.length_c   1.000
_cell.angle_alpha   90.00
_cell.angle_beta   90.00
_cell.angle_gamma   90.00
#
_symmetry.space_group_name_H-M   'P 1'
#
loop_
_entity.id
_entity.type
_entity.pdbx_description
1 polymer ?
#
loop_
_entity_poly.entity_id
_entity_poly.type
_entity_poly.pdbx_seq_one_letter_code
_entity_poly.pdbx_strand_id
1 'polypeptide(L)'
;MAQATGDGSVEWVRASADRWRAPVRQTVRYLEAVLEYRGLEATRFGGAFFPAVVPYTCDGENRVFYWRSVVDEPPEAWSRVCATPYGVQPARVGEISPALTGDGGQTVVVEGTVGGDSREAELASGVAHGATIERIAEEQAVLAVGGERYRVERGQRRELPLGEREVELADGERAVAAPVLTVRYPGERAFYHPAVGADYRLFPSFGVDLEDAPRALDVEPGPNVDEDAVAAALGVDLAARPYPERVLWQAFVHTAFGDDAAPTLAQFPDGLLAVAGDAERGYSSAGPR
;
A
#
# COMPACT_ATOMS: atom_id res chain seq x y z
N MET A 1 -37.18 -31.71 -6.37
CA MET A 1 -35.91 -31.01 -6.17
C MET A 1 -35.62 -30.25 -7.45
N ALA A 2 -35.96 -28.96 -7.49
CA ALA A 2 -35.59 -28.08 -8.59
C ALA A 2 -34.18 -27.56 -8.30
N GLN A 3 -33.24 -27.82 -9.20
CA GLN A 3 -31.95 -27.15 -9.21
C GLN A 3 -32.19 -25.71 -9.63
N ALA A 4 -31.81 -24.76 -8.78
CA ALA A 4 -31.63 -23.38 -9.19
C ALA A 4 -30.28 -23.31 -9.91
N THR A 5 -30.29 -23.38 -11.23
CA THR A 5 -29.20 -22.85 -12.06
C THR A 5 -29.38 -21.34 -12.08
N GLY A 6 -28.71 -20.64 -11.16
CA GLY A 6 -28.55 -19.20 -11.29
C GLY A 6 -27.54 -18.96 -12.41
N ASP A 7 -27.97 -18.29 -13.48
CA ASP A 7 -27.06 -17.67 -14.44
C ASP A 7 -26.22 -16.66 -13.67
N GLY A 8 -25.03 -17.07 -13.23
CA GLY A 8 -24.08 -16.24 -12.49
C GLY A 8 -23.44 -15.23 -13.44
N SER A 9 -24.19 -14.20 -13.81
CA SER A 9 -23.68 -13.06 -14.57
C SER A 9 -23.70 -11.82 -13.69
N VAL A 10 -22.64 -11.03 -13.76
CA VAL A 10 -22.53 -9.75 -13.06
C VAL A 10 -22.45 -8.63 -14.09
N GLU A 11 -23.31 -7.63 -13.94
CA GLU A 11 -23.28 -6.41 -14.74
C GLU A 11 -22.56 -5.31 -13.95
N TRP A 12 -21.56 -4.67 -14.55
CA TRP A 12 -20.83 -3.57 -13.92
C TRP A 12 -21.20 -2.23 -14.56
N VAL A 13 -21.16 -1.18 -13.73
CA VAL A 13 -21.55 0.17 -14.10
C VAL A 13 -20.32 0.97 -14.50
N ARG A 14 -20.37 1.65 -15.66
CA ARG A 14 -19.38 2.67 -16.00
C ARG A 14 -19.66 3.95 -15.22
N ALA A 15 -18.65 4.46 -14.53
CA ALA A 15 -18.61 5.85 -14.12
C ALA A 15 -17.70 6.66 -15.05
N SER A 16 -17.96 7.96 -15.16
CA SER A 16 -16.98 8.88 -15.74
C SER A 16 -15.85 9.11 -14.73
N ALA A 17 -14.60 9.08 -15.21
CA ALA A 17 -13.45 9.40 -14.38
C ALA A 17 -13.44 10.86 -13.90
N ASP A 18 -14.15 11.76 -14.58
CA ASP A 18 -14.28 13.18 -14.18
C ASP A 18 -15.01 13.36 -12.83
N ARG A 19 -15.72 12.31 -12.37
CA ARG A 19 -16.34 12.29 -11.04
C ARG A 19 -15.30 12.23 -9.93
N TRP A 20 -14.12 11.69 -10.20
CA TRP A 20 -13.10 11.43 -9.20
C TRP A 20 -11.91 12.37 -9.37
N ARG A 21 -11.28 12.69 -8.25
CA ARG A 21 -9.99 13.40 -8.28
C ARG A 21 -8.96 12.49 -8.95
N ALA A 22 -8.22 13.07 -9.89
CA ALA A 22 -7.21 12.35 -10.65
C ALA A 22 -6.18 11.67 -9.72
N PRO A 23 -5.72 10.46 -10.08
CA PRO A 23 -4.73 9.75 -9.31
C PRO A 23 -3.40 10.50 -9.34
N VAL A 24 -2.58 10.20 -8.35
CA VAL A 24 -1.25 10.76 -8.20
C VAL A 24 -0.31 9.92 -9.04
N ARG A 25 0.36 10.57 -9.99
CA ARG A 25 1.43 9.96 -10.78
C ARG A 25 2.62 10.90 -10.85
N GLN A 26 3.74 10.48 -10.27
CA GLN A 26 4.95 11.31 -10.22
C GLN A 26 6.22 10.46 -10.11
N THR A 27 7.35 11.00 -10.56
CA THR A 27 8.64 10.38 -10.33
C THR A 27 9.20 10.89 -9.00
N VAL A 28 9.47 9.98 -8.06
CA VAL A 28 9.98 10.30 -6.72
C VAL A 28 11.24 9.52 -6.41
N ARG A 29 12.11 10.09 -5.59
CA ARG A 29 13.15 9.30 -4.91
C ARG A 29 12.49 8.53 -3.77
N TYR A 30 12.49 7.21 -3.88
CA TYR A 30 11.79 6.31 -2.96
C TYR A 30 12.77 5.71 -1.95
N LEU A 31 12.49 5.88 -0.66
CA LEU A 31 13.22 5.28 0.45
C LEU A 31 12.30 4.31 1.20
N GLU A 32 12.81 3.17 1.62
CA GLU A 32 12.10 2.21 2.46
C GLU A 32 12.81 2.16 3.82
N ALA A 33 12.08 2.29 4.92
CA ALA A 33 12.62 2.25 6.28
C ALA A 33 11.76 1.41 7.22
N VAL A 34 12.39 0.51 7.98
CA VAL A 34 11.75 -0.31 9.03
C VAL A 34 12.60 -0.23 10.28
N LEU A 35 11.99 0.07 11.42
CA LEU A 35 12.65 0.02 12.72
C LEU A 35 12.16 -1.21 13.49
N GLU A 36 13.01 -2.24 13.55
CA GLU A 36 12.71 -3.50 14.23
C GLU A 36 13.26 -3.50 15.65
N TYR A 37 12.41 -3.77 16.65
CA TYR A 37 12.78 -3.96 18.05
C TYR A 37 13.10 -5.43 18.31
N ARG A 38 14.26 -5.87 17.80
CA ARG A 38 14.72 -7.26 17.91
C ARG A 38 14.89 -7.63 19.39
N GLY A 39 14.56 -8.88 19.72
CA GLY A 39 14.62 -9.41 21.09
C GLY A 39 13.32 -9.29 21.87
N LEU A 40 12.32 -8.57 21.36
CA LEU A 40 10.96 -8.61 21.91
C LEU A 40 10.17 -9.78 21.32
N GLU A 41 9.16 -10.24 22.05
CA GLU A 41 8.16 -11.16 21.53
C GLU A 41 6.99 -10.38 20.91
N ALA A 42 6.47 -10.89 19.80
CA ALA A 42 5.31 -10.28 19.16
C ALA A 42 4.03 -10.58 19.95
N THR A 43 3.24 -9.54 20.23
CA THR A 43 1.95 -9.67 20.92
C THR A 43 0.77 -9.64 19.96
N ARG A 44 0.99 -9.17 18.71
CA ARG A 44 -0.02 -9.14 17.66
C ARG A 44 0.58 -9.20 16.26
N PHE A 45 -0.24 -9.59 15.30
CA PHE A 45 0.02 -9.29 13.89
C PHE A 45 -0.21 -7.79 13.66
N GLY A 46 0.66 -7.16 12.88
CA GLY A 46 0.52 -5.76 12.52
C GLY A 46 -0.75 -5.52 11.71
N GLY A 47 -1.34 -4.33 11.87
CA GLY A 47 -2.66 -4.00 11.34
C GLY A 47 -2.75 -3.84 9.82
N ALA A 48 -1.64 -3.90 9.09
CA ALA A 48 -1.62 -3.74 7.64
C ALA A 48 -1.29 -5.08 6.94
N PHE A 49 -2.28 -5.98 6.87
CA PHE A 49 -2.15 -7.31 6.27
C PHE A 49 -2.12 -7.33 4.73
N PHE A 50 -1.84 -6.22 4.06
CA PHE A 50 -1.55 -6.22 2.63
C PHE A 50 -0.58 -5.09 2.33
N PRO A 51 0.39 -5.28 1.41
CA PRO A 51 1.09 -4.15 0.86
C PRO A 51 0.05 -3.22 0.25
N ALA A 52 -0.18 -2.07 0.88
CA ALA A 52 -0.79 -0.96 0.18
C ALA A 52 0.10 -0.52 -0.99
N VAL A 53 1.29 -1.13 -1.17
CA VAL A 53 2.31 -0.81 -2.14
C VAL A 53 2.87 -2.04 -2.83
N VAL A 54 2.86 -2.05 -4.15
CA VAL A 54 3.52 -3.11 -4.95
C VAL A 54 4.67 -2.46 -5.74
N PRO A 55 5.94 -2.65 -5.32
CA PRO A 55 7.09 -2.21 -6.11
C PRO A 55 7.40 -3.23 -7.21
N TYR A 56 7.48 -2.78 -8.46
CA TYR A 56 7.80 -3.67 -9.59
C TYR A 56 8.31 -2.91 -10.81
N THR A 57 8.88 -3.62 -11.78
CA THR A 57 9.23 -3.07 -13.08
C THR A 57 8.25 -3.58 -14.12
N CYS A 58 7.66 -2.69 -14.91
CA CYS A 58 6.85 -3.04 -16.07
C CYS A 58 7.08 -2.03 -17.19
N ASP A 59 7.21 -2.52 -18.42
CA ASP A 59 7.48 -1.70 -19.61
C ASP A 59 8.70 -0.77 -19.46
N GLY A 60 9.73 -1.24 -18.75
CA GLY A 60 10.95 -0.47 -18.47
C GLY A 60 10.79 0.62 -17.39
N GLU A 61 9.59 0.81 -16.84
CA GLU A 61 9.32 1.75 -15.76
C GLU A 61 9.43 1.05 -14.40
N ASN A 62 10.18 1.63 -13.46
CA ASN A 62 10.25 1.14 -12.09
C ASN A 62 9.13 1.78 -11.26
N ARG A 63 8.07 1.03 -11.01
CA ARG A 63 6.85 1.48 -10.36
C ARG A 63 6.85 1.17 -8.88
N VAL A 64 6.14 2.01 -8.14
CA VAL A 64 5.68 1.77 -6.77
C VAL A 64 4.19 2.10 -6.78
N PHE A 65 3.36 1.07 -6.69
CA PHE A 65 1.94 1.21 -6.95
C PHE A 65 1.11 1.04 -5.69
N TYR A 66 0.42 2.12 -5.29
CA TYR A 66 -0.55 2.11 -4.22
C TYR A 66 -1.96 2.03 -4.77
N TRP A 67 -2.72 1.03 -4.31
CA TRP A 67 -4.09 0.81 -4.75
C TRP A 67 -5.14 1.31 -3.75
N ARG A 68 -4.70 1.63 -2.52
CA ARG A 68 -5.49 2.26 -1.44
C ARG A 68 -4.87 3.60 -1.08
N SER A 69 -5.71 4.56 -0.68
CA SER A 69 -5.21 5.84 -0.15
C SER A 69 -4.60 5.60 1.23
N VAL A 70 -3.30 5.88 1.36
CA VAL A 70 -2.51 5.76 2.61
C VAL A 70 -1.74 7.04 2.92
N VAL A 71 -2.06 8.11 2.20
CA VAL A 71 -1.43 9.42 2.30
C VAL A 71 -2.45 10.42 2.80
N ASP A 72 -2.06 11.20 3.80
CA ASP A 72 -2.90 12.25 4.40
C ASP A 72 -2.63 13.65 3.81
N GLU A 73 -1.51 13.84 3.11
CA GLU A 73 -1.10 15.13 2.53
C GLU A 73 -0.94 15.08 1.00
N PRO A 74 -1.38 16.11 0.24
CA PRO A 74 -1.30 16.12 -1.20
C PRO A 74 0.15 15.97 -1.72
N PRO A 75 0.37 15.09 -2.72
CA PRO A 75 1.70 14.78 -3.22
C PRO A 75 2.29 15.76 -4.22
N GLU A 76 1.59 16.84 -4.58
CA GLU A 76 2.04 17.84 -5.57
C GLU A 76 3.39 18.49 -5.23
N ALA A 77 3.87 18.35 -3.99
CA ALA A 77 5.19 18.82 -3.53
C ALA A 77 6.24 17.71 -3.32
N TRP A 78 5.93 16.45 -3.64
CA TRP A 78 6.74 15.31 -3.23
C TRP A 78 7.80 14.96 -4.27
N SER A 79 9.03 15.48 -4.09
CA SER A 79 10.19 15.01 -4.87
C SER A 79 10.84 13.74 -4.29
N ARG A 80 10.49 13.41 -3.03
CA ARG A 80 11.10 12.35 -2.22
C ARG A 80 10.03 11.79 -1.30
N VAL A 81 9.97 10.49 -1.17
CA VAL A 81 9.07 9.80 -0.24
C VAL A 81 9.84 8.77 0.53
N CYS A 82 9.41 8.52 1.75
CA CYS A 82 9.88 7.40 2.53
C CYS A 82 8.67 6.57 2.95
N ALA A 83 8.79 5.25 2.86
CA ALA A 83 7.76 4.30 3.20
C ALA A 83 8.20 3.46 4.38
N THR A 84 7.28 3.24 5.32
CA THR A 84 7.45 2.44 6.53
C THR A 84 6.31 1.43 6.62
N PRO A 85 6.36 0.47 7.55
CA PRO A 85 5.22 -0.41 7.83
C PRO A 85 3.95 0.34 8.22
N TYR A 86 4.06 1.60 8.65
CA TYR A 86 2.94 2.44 9.10
C TYR A 86 2.40 3.38 8.02
N GLY A 87 3.01 3.44 6.83
CA GLY A 87 2.51 4.25 5.73
C GLY A 87 3.61 4.85 4.84
N VAL A 88 3.24 5.86 4.05
CA VAL A 88 4.16 6.59 3.18
C VAL A 88 3.97 8.09 3.34
N GLN A 89 5.07 8.82 3.44
CA GLN A 89 5.08 10.26 3.67
C GLN A 89 6.18 10.94 2.86
N PRO A 90 6.07 12.26 2.62
CA PRO A 90 7.12 12.99 1.95
C PRO A 90 8.38 13.05 2.81
N ALA A 91 9.51 12.62 2.26
CA ALA A 91 10.76 12.61 2.99
C ALA A 91 11.38 14.02 3.05
N ARG A 92 11.28 14.65 4.22
CA ARG A 92 11.82 15.98 4.51
C ARG A 92 13.19 15.89 5.18
N VAL A 93 14.10 16.81 4.82
CA VAL A 93 15.42 16.89 5.45
C VAL A 93 15.26 17.34 6.90
N GLY A 94 15.91 16.64 7.83
CA GLY A 94 15.84 16.92 9.27
C GLY A 94 14.79 16.08 10.02
N GLU A 95 13.97 15.31 9.31
CA GLU A 95 12.95 14.44 9.88
C GLU A 95 13.16 13.00 9.35
N ILE A 96 12.82 11.97 10.13
CA ILE A 96 12.31 10.73 9.49
C ILE A 96 10.82 10.90 9.39
N SER A 97 10.40 11.50 8.29
CA SER A 97 9.04 11.35 7.81
C SER A 97 9.10 10.14 6.86
N PRO A 98 8.50 8.98 7.20
CA PRO A 98 7.38 8.72 8.12
C PRO A 98 7.71 8.19 9.52
N ALA A 99 6.64 8.08 10.32
CA ALA A 99 6.61 7.35 11.57
C ALA A 99 7.23 5.94 11.44
N LEU A 100 8.25 5.68 12.27
CA LEU A 100 8.90 4.38 12.41
C LEU A 100 8.28 3.51 13.51
N THR A 101 7.29 4.04 14.22
CA THR A 101 6.53 3.39 15.30
C THR A 101 5.06 3.81 15.21
N GLY A 102 4.16 2.97 15.71
CA GLY A 102 2.73 3.27 15.81
C GLY A 102 2.36 3.88 17.17
N ASP A 103 1.17 4.47 17.27
CA ASP A 103 0.56 4.94 18.53
C ASP A 103 1.50 5.82 19.39
N GLY A 104 2.15 6.80 18.76
CA GLY A 104 3.08 7.69 19.45
C GLY A 104 4.33 6.99 20.01
N GLY A 105 4.67 5.81 19.48
CA GLY A 105 5.79 4.99 19.96
C GLY A 105 5.39 3.83 20.84
N GLN A 106 4.11 3.61 21.14
CA GLN A 106 3.69 2.48 21.98
C GLN A 106 3.62 1.18 21.17
N THR A 107 3.44 1.26 19.86
CA THR A 107 3.50 0.09 18.98
C THR A 107 4.83 0.07 18.24
N VAL A 108 5.55 -1.05 18.34
CA VAL A 108 6.82 -1.26 17.65
C VAL A 108 6.79 -2.51 16.80
N VAL A 109 7.48 -2.48 15.65
CA VAL A 109 7.68 -3.67 14.80
C VAL A 109 8.75 -4.54 15.44
N VAL A 110 8.49 -5.84 15.58
CA VAL A 110 9.47 -6.84 16.04
C VAL A 110 10.10 -7.56 14.86
N GLU A 111 9.29 -7.83 13.83
CA GLU A 111 9.68 -8.47 12.57
C GLU A 111 8.81 -7.88 11.46
N GLY A 112 9.41 -7.41 10.37
CA GLY A 112 8.60 -6.92 9.25
C GLY A 112 9.39 -6.35 8.08
N THR A 113 8.66 -6.07 7.00
CA THR A 113 9.20 -5.40 5.80
C THR A 113 8.29 -4.25 5.38
N VAL A 114 8.85 -3.27 4.65
CA VAL A 114 8.01 -2.23 4.05
C VAL A 114 7.12 -2.88 2.99
N GLY A 115 5.81 -2.69 3.12
CA GLY A 115 4.85 -3.29 2.19
C GLY A 115 4.79 -4.81 2.30
N GLY A 116 4.94 -5.38 3.49
CA GLY A 116 4.69 -6.80 3.75
C GLY A 116 4.10 -6.98 5.14
N ASP A 117 3.88 -8.24 5.52
CA ASP A 117 3.42 -8.55 6.87
C ASP A 117 4.42 -8.07 7.92
N SER A 118 3.88 -7.53 9.01
CA SER A 118 4.65 -7.19 10.20
C SER A 118 4.07 -7.88 11.41
N ARG A 119 4.94 -8.13 12.39
CA ARG A 119 4.58 -8.53 13.75
C ARG A 119 4.99 -7.42 14.68
N GLU A 120 4.12 -7.14 15.64
CA GLU A 120 4.26 -5.98 16.52
C GLU A 120 4.23 -6.38 17.98
N ALA A 121 4.85 -5.54 18.80
CA ALA A 121 4.75 -5.57 20.26
C ALA A 121 4.19 -4.23 20.75
N GLU A 122 3.46 -4.29 21.86
CA GLU A 122 2.90 -3.13 22.54
C GLU A 122 3.72 -2.80 23.79
N LEU A 123 4.09 -1.54 23.93
CA LEU A 123 4.88 -0.99 25.03
C LEU A 123 3.98 -0.18 25.96
N ALA A 124 4.27 -0.20 27.26
CA ALA A 124 3.56 0.62 28.24
C ALA A 124 3.74 2.12 28.00
N SER A 125 4.90 2.52 27.47
CA SER A 125 5.23 3.92 27.17
C SER A 125 5.84 4.07 25.79
N GLY A 126 5.59 5.24 25.18
CA GLY A 126 6.06 5.55 23.84
C GLY A 126 7.58 5.69 23.79
N VAL A 127 8.20 5.08 22.78
CA VAL A 127 9.63 5.21 22.51
C VAL A 127 9.92 6.20 21.40
N ALA A 128 10.90 7.08 21.64
CA ALA A 128 11.48 7.91 20.59
C ALA A 128 12.61 7.16 19.86
N HIS A 129 12.78 7.46 18.57
CA HIS A 129 13.89 6.98 17.78
C HIS A 129 14.86 8.13 17.47
N GLY A 130 16.15 7.88 17.65
CA GLY A 130 17.22 8.85 17.42
C GLY A 130 17.74 8.83 15.99
N ALA A 131 16.85 8.74 15.01
CA ALA A 131 17.18 8.61 13.60
C ALA A 131 16.58 9.79 12.81
N THR A 132 17.30 10.30 11.80
CA THR A 132 16.87 11.42 10.92
C THR A 132 17.36 11.21 9.47
N ILE A 133 16.57 11.66 8.49
CA ILE A 133 17.03 11.75 7.10
C ILE A 133 17.74 13.09 6.92
N GLU A 134 19.06 13.07 6.68
CA GLU A 134 19.83 14.29 6.42
C GLU A 134 19.77 14.69 4.95
N ARG A 135 19.75 13.72 4.03
CA ARG A 135 19.75 13.99 2.58
C ARG A 135 19.23 12.81 1.78
N ILE A 136 18.48 13.08 0.72
CA ILE A 136 18.19 12.10 -0.34
C ILE A 136 18.60 12.74 -1.67
N ALA A 137 19.64 12.19 -2.28
CA ALA A 137 20.15 12.55 -3.60
C ALA A 137 19.94 11.37 -4.56
N GLU A 138 20.16 11.59 -5.85
CA GLU A 138 19.94 10.59 -6.92
C GLU A 138 20.64 9.25 -6.66
N GLU A 139 21.90 9.29 -6.23
CA GLU A 139 22.73 8.08 -6.06
C GLU A 139 22.78 7.57 -4.61
N GLN A 140 22.35 8.37 -3.63
CA GLN A 140 22.44 7.97 -2.23
C GLN A 140 21.45 8.70 -1.31
N ALA A 141 21.05 8.00 -0.25
CA ALA A 141 20.44 8.58 0.94
C ALA A 141 21.48 8.67 2.08
N VAL A 142 21.40 9.74 2.87
CA VAL A 142 22.22 9.95 4.07
C VAL A 142 21.28 10.07 5.27
N LEU A 143 21.52 9.22 6.26
CA LEU A 143 20.78 9.18 7.52
C LEU A 143 21.73 9.43 8.69
N ALA A 144 21.25 10.11 9.72
CA ALA A 144 21.90 10.15 11.01
C ALA A 144 21.18 9.23 11.98
N VAL A 145 21.90 8.37 12.68
CA VAL A 145 21.36 7.43 13.68
C VAL A 145 22.29 7.42 14.87
N GLY A 146 21.78 7.73 16.07
CA GLY A 146 22.60 7.74 17.30
C GLY A 146 23.78 8.72 17.25
N GLY A 147 23.67 9.81 16.46
CA GLY A 147 24.74 10.79 16.26
C GLY A 147 25.77 10.40 15.18
N GLU A 148 25.69 9.19 14.63
CA GLU A 148 26.55 8.74 13.53
C GLU A 148 25.85 8.92 12.18
N ARG A 149 26.65 9.13 11.12
CA ARG A 149 26.17 9.32 9.75
C ARG A 149 26.38 8.09 8.90
N TYR A 150 25.32 7.68 8.21
CA TYR A 150 25.29 6.50 7.37
C TYR A 150 24.87 6.87 5.94
N ARG A 151 25.58 6.29 4.97
CA ARG A 151 25.24 6.38 3.55
C ARG A 151 24.60 5.08 3.08
N VAL A 152 23.52 5.19 2.34
CA VAL A 152 22.83 4.09 1.67
C VAL A 152 22.82 4.40 0.19
N GLU A 153 23.68 3.71 -0.56
CA GLU A 153 23.78 3.91 -2.01
C GLU A 153 22.51 3.37 -2.69
N ARG A 154 22.23 3.90 -3.88
CA ARG A 154 21.13 3.44 -4.73
C ARG A 154 21.25 1.94 -5.00
N GLY A 155 20.12 1.25 -4.89
CA GLY A 155 20.02 -0.21 -5.02
C GLY A 155 20.47 -0.98 -3.78
N GLN A 156 20.99 -0.33 -2.74
CA GLN A 156 21.46 -0.99 -1.53
C GLN A 156 20.42 -1.01 -0.42
N ARG A 157 20.61 -1.98 0.47
CA ARG A 157 19.98 -2.10 1.78
C ARG A 157 21.07 -2.01 2.85
N ARG A 158 20.79 -1.33 3.95
CA ARG A 158 21.70 -1.18 5.08
C ARG A 158 20.94 -1.33 6.39
N GLU A 159 21.52 -2.06 7.33
CA GLU A 159 21.05 -2.14 8.72
C GLU A 159 21.86 -1.17 9.57
N LEU A 160 21.16 -0.39 10.39
CA LEU A 160 21.70 0.64 11.26
C LEU A 160 21.30 0.32 12.69
N PRO A 161 22.19 -0.25 13.52
CA PRO A 161 21.90 -0.53 14.93
C PRO A 161 21.71 0.76 15.73
N LEU A 162 20.71 0.81 16.62
CA LEU A 162 20.44 1.98 17.49
C LEU A 162 20.93 1.77 18.93
N GLY A 163 21.62 0.66 19.19
CA GLY A 163 22.04 0.25 20.53
C GLY A 163 20.92 -0.38 21.34
N GLU A 164 21.29 -1.27 22.26
CA GLU A 164 20.34 -1.91 23.17
C GLU A 164 19.66 -0.88 24.09
N ARG A 165 18.40 -1.15 24.43
CA ARG A 165 17.62 -0.34 25.36
C ARG A 165 16.65 -1.21 26.15
N GLU A 166 16.44 -0.83 27.40
CA GLU A 166 15.36 -1.36 28.23
C GLU A 166 14.04 -0.69 27.82
N VAL A 167 12.99 -1.49 27.63
CA VAL A 167 11.63 -1.03 27.37
C VAL A 167 10.68 -1.68 28.36
N GLU A 168 9.57 -1.00 28.65
CA GLU A 168 8.49 -1.54 29.48
C GLU A 168 7.36 -2.00 28.57
N LEU A 169 6.97 -3.27 28.70
CA LEU A 169 5.89 -3.91 27.97
C LEU A 169 4.53 -3.52 28.57
N ALA A 170 3.45 -3.71 27.80
CA ALA A 170 2.10 -3.33 28.23
C ALA A 170 1.61 -4.01 29.54
N ASP A 171 2.18 -5.16 29.90
CA ASP A 171 1.90 -5.88 31.15
C ASP A 171 2.76 -5.40 32.35
N GLY A 172 3.65 -4.43 32.13
CA GLY A 172 4.56 -3.88 33.13
C GLY A 172 5.89 -4.63 33.25
N GLU A 173 6.12 -5.70 32.48
CA GLU A 173 7.42 -6.36 32.42
C GLU A 173 8.45 -5.47 31.72
N ARG A 174 9.72 -5.61 32.12
CA ARG A 174 10.84 -4.94 31.45
C ARG A 174 11.59 -5.93 30.58
N ALA A 175 11.83 -5.54 29.34
CA ALA A 175 12.56 -6.32 28.35
C ALA A 175 13.71 -5.51 27.76
N VAL A 176 14.76 -6.20 27.33
CA VAL A 176 15.84 -5.58 26.56
C VAL A 176 15.55 -5.77 25.07
N ALA A 177 15.44 -4.66 24.35
CA ALA A 177 15.33 -4.64 22.90
C ALA A 177 16.65 -4.15 22.28
N ALA A 178 16.96 -4.65 21.09
CA ALA A 178 18.05 -4.16 20.25
C ALA A 178 17.49 -3.56 18.96
N PRO A 179 17.08 -2.27 18.95
CA PRO A 179 16.45 -1.71 17.76
C PRO A 179 17.41 -1.58 16.59
N VAL A 180 16.96 -1.99 15.42
CA VAL A 180 17.70 -1.92 14.16
C VAL A 180 16.85 -1.21 13.12
N LEU A 181 17.36 -0.08 12.62
CA LEU A 181 16.77 0.61 11.49
C LEU A 181 17.33 0.00 10.20
N THR A 182 16.50 -0.74 9.50
CA THR A 182 16.79 -1.21 8.14
C THR A 182 16.32 -0.15 7.14
N VAL A 183 17.23 0.30 6.28
CA VAL A 183 16.93 1.25 5.21
C VAL A 183 17.31 0.65 3.86
N ARG A 184 16.44 0.78 2.86
CA ARG A 184 16.75 0.48 1.47
C ARG A 184 16.50 1.71 0.62
N TYR A 185 17.41 1.98 -0.31
CA TYR A 185 17.24 3.06 -1.27
C TYR A 185 17.11 2.53 -2.71
N PRO A 186 15.90 2.16 -3.16
CA PRO A 186 15.68 1.71 -4.54
C PRO A 186 16.02 2.73 -5.64
N GLY A 187 16.08 4.03 -5.30
CA GLY A 187 16.32 5.12 -6.23
C GLY A 187 15.02 5.78 -6.70
N GLU A 188 15.02 6.27 -7.94
CA GLU A 188 13.83 6.86 -8.53
C GLU A 188 12.79 5.81 -8.93
N ARG A 189 11.53 6.15 -8.68
CA ARG A 189 10.35 5.32 -8.93
C ARG A 189 9.20 6.16 -9.47
N ALA A 190 8.47 5.60 -10.43
CA ALA A 190 7.15 6.09 -10.79
C ALA A 190 6.17 5.71 -9.66
N PHE A 191 5.74 6.70 -8.91
CA PHE A 191 4.83 6.57 -7.79
C PHE A 191 3.40 6.73 -8.29
N TYR A 192 2.60 5.69 -8.09
CA TYR A 192 1.18 5.65 -8.38
C TYR A 192 0.42 5.55 -7.06
N HIS A 193 -0.58 6.41 -6.84
CA HIS A 193 -1.40 6.39 -5.63
C HIS A 193 -2.77 7.01 -5.95
N PRO A 194 -3.87 6.60 -5.28
CA PRO A 194 -5.16 7.29 -5.45
C PRO A 194 -5.04 8.79 -5.10
N ALA A 195 -6.01 9.62 -5.45
CA ALA A 195 -6.05 10.97 -4.87
C ALA A 195 -6.10 10.91 -3.34
N VAL A 196 -5.57 11.93 -2.65
CA VAL A 196 -5.60 12.01 -1.19
C VAL A 196 -7.04 12.04 -0.69
N GLY A 197 -7.41 11.09 0.17
CA GLY A 197 -8.80 10.90 0.62
C GLY A 197 -9.74 10.50 -0.52
N ALA A 198 -9.23 9.79 -1.54
CA ALA A 198 -10.05 9.18 -2.57
C ALA A 198 -11.02 8.15 -1.96
N ASP A 199 -12.24 8.19 -2.45
CA ASP A 199 -13.30 7.21 -2.22
C ASP A 199 -13.24 6.05 -3.22
N TYR A 200 -12.15 5.92 -3.99
CA TYR A 200 -11.93 4.83 -4.93
C TYR A 200 -10.65 4.04 -4.61
N ARG A 201 -10.54 2.87 -5.21
CA ARG A 201 -9.32 2.04 -5.25
C ARG A 201 -8.72 2.12 -6.65
N LEU A 202 -7.40 2.30 -6.74
CA LEU A 202 -6.69 2.52 -8.00
C LEU A 202 -6.00 1.23 -8.44
N PHE A 203 -6.01 0.93 -9.73
CA PHE A 203 -5.32 -0.22 -10.30
C PHE A 203 -4.66 0.13 -11.65
N PRO A 204 -3.62 -0.62 -12.06
CA PRO A 204 -3.09 -0.52 -13.42
C PRO A 204 -4.18 -0.72 -14.48
N SER A 205 -3.91 -0.32 -15.71
CA SER A 205 -4.85 -0.55 -16.82
C SER A 205 -5.08 -2.03 -17.12
N PHE A 206 -4.07 -2.87 -16.87
CA PHE A 206 -4.00 -4.27 -17.32
C PHE A 206 -4.24 -4.46 -18.84
N GLY A 207 -4.13 -3.39 -19.63
CA GLY A 207 -4.49 -3.38 -21.05
C GLY A 207 -6.00 -3.41 -21.32
N VAL A 208 -6.83 -3.24 -20.30
CA VAL A 208 -8.29 -3.16 -20.43
C VAL A 208 -8.68 -1.78 -20.94
N ASP A 209 -9.60 -1.75 -21.91
CA ASP A 209 -10.33 -0.55 -22.31
C ASP A 209 -11.79 -0.70 -21.86
N LEU A 210 -12.23 0.14 -20.91
CA LEU A 210 -13.61 0.08 -20.39
C LEU A 210 -14.66 0.60 -21.38
N GLU A 211 -14.26 1.24 -22.48
CA GLU A 211 -15.14 1.58 -23.60
C GLU A 211 -15.57 0.31 -24.35
N ASP A 212 -14.60 -0.57 -24.62
CA ASP A 212 -14.76 -1.78 -25.44
C ASP A 212 -15.09 -3.03 -24.62
N ALA A 213 -14.87 -2.99 -23.31
CA ALA A 213 -15.12 -4.12 -22.41
C ALA A 213 -16.62 -4.47 -22.31
N PRO A 214 -16.97 -5.77 -22.28
CA PRO A 214 -18.35 -6.22 -22.09
C PRO A 214 -18.90 -5.77 -20.73
N ARG A 215 -20.13 -5.23 -20.71
CA ARG A 215 -20.81 -4.74 -19.49
C ARG A 215 -21.24 -5.86 -18.56
N ALA A 216 -21.64 -6.99 -19.12
CA ALA A 216 -22.01 -8.19 -18.38
C ALA A 216 -20.88 -9.21 -18.53
N LEU A 217 -20.44 -9.76 -17.41
CA LEU A 217 -19.43 -10.82 -17.35
C LEU A 217 -20.13 -12.11 -16.89
N ASP A 218 -19.86 -13.20 -17.57
CA ASP A 218 -20.33 -14.55 -17.20
C ASP A 218 -19.43 -15.12 -16.10
N VAL A 219 -19.48 -14.48 -14.93
CA VAL A 219 -18.73 -14.83 -13.73
C VAL A 219 -19.62 -14.66 -12.50
N GLU A 220 -19.50 -15.58 -11.56
CA GLU A 220 -20.20 -15.52 -10.28
C GLU A 220 -19.48 -14.50 -9.36
N PRO A 221 -20.12 -13.38 -8.97
CA PRO A 221 -19.54 -12.46 -8.02
C PRO A 221 -19.52 -13.06 -6.60
N GLY A 222 -18.73 -12.47 -5.72
CA GLY A 222 -18.61 -12.87 -4.32
C GLY A 222 -17.17 -13.26 -3.93
N PRO A 223 -16.96 -13.74 -2.69
CA PRO A 223 -15.62 -13.89 -2.10
C PRO A 223 -14.72 -14.92 -2.79
N ASN A 224 -15.29 -15.77 -3.65
CA ASN A 224 -14.58 -16.80 -4.40
C ASN A 224 -14.61 -16.55 -5.92
N VAL A 225 -14.84 -15.30 -6.34
CA VAL A 225 -14.86 -14.91 -7.76
C VAL A 225 -13.61 -15.43 -8.49
N ASP A 226 -13.81 -16.02 -9.66
CA ASP A 226 -12.74 -16.60 -10.47
C ASP A 226 -11.96 -15.51 -11.21
N GLU A 227 -10.74 -15.26 -10.75
CA GLU A 227 -9.82 -14.24 -11.26
C GLU A 227 -9.42 -14.47 -12.72
N ASP A 228 -9.30 -15.74 -13.14
CA ASP A 228 -8.92 -16.12 -14.50
C ASP A 228 -10.11 -15.98 -15.45
N ALA A 229 -11.32 -16.29 -14.98
CA ALA A 229 -12.54 -16.09 -15.75
C ALA A 229 -12.79 -14.59 -16.02
N VAL A 230 -12.61 -13.73 -15.01
CA VAL A 230 -12.70 -12.27 -15.19
C VAL A 230 -11.63 -11.78 -16.16
N ALA A 231 -10.41 -12.31 -16.10
CA ALA A 231 -9.34 -11.94 -17.02
C ALA A 231 -9.68 -12.32 -18.47
N ALA A 232 -10.16 -13.55 -18.69
CA ALA A 232 -10.60 -14.01 -20.00
C ALA A 232 -11.74 -13.15 -20.56
N ALA A 233 -12.73 -12.80 -19.73
CA ALA A 233 -13.87 -11.99 -20.13
C ALA A 233 -13.48 -10.53 -20.49
N LEU A 234 -12.47 -9.98 -19.81
CA LEU A 234 -11.94 -8.64 -20.07
C LEU A 234 -10.75 -8.60 -21.04
N GLY A 235 -10.36 -9.75 -21.62
CA GLY A 235 -9.27 -9.84 -22.60
C GLY A 235 -7.87 -9.63 -22.02
N VAL A 236 -7.68 -9.91 -20.73
CA VAL A 236 -6.39 -9.74 -20.04
C VAL A 236 -5.55 -11.01 -20.12
N ASP A 237 -4.40 -10.92 -20.76
CA ASP A 237 -3.39 -11.99 -20.74
C ASP A 237 -2.54 -11.92 -19.46
N LEU A 238 -2.93 -12.68 -18.43
CA LEU A 238 -2.21 -12.77 -17.16
C LEU A 238 -0.86 -13.47 -17.28
N ALA A 239 -0.67 -14.36 -18.25
CA ALA A 239 0.58 -15.10 -18.42
C ALA A 239 1.71 -14.19 -18.91
N ALA A 240 1.38 -13.19 -19.74
CA ALA A 240 2.30 -12.16 -20.20
C ALA A 240 2.66 -11.12 -19.11
N ARG A 241 1.93 -11.09 -17.99
CA ARG A 241 2.08 -10.08 -16.93
C ARG A 241 3.15 -10.48 -15.90
N PRO A 242 3.95 -9.54 -15.40
CA PRO A 242 4.86 -9.82 -14.29
C PRO A 242 4.07 -10.19 -13.03
N TYR A 243 4.65 -11.03 -12.17
CA TYR A 243 3.98 -11.50 -10.95
C TYR A 243 3.32 -10.39 -10.12
N PRO A 244 3.96 -9.22 -9.90
CA PRO A 244 3.33 -8.11 -9.20
C PRO A 244 2.05 -7.56 -9.84
N GLU A 245 1.95 -7.52 -11.17
CA GLU A 245 0.70 -7.11 -11.85
C GLU A 245 -0.38 -8.18 -11.70
N ARG A 246 -0.02 -9.47 -11.65
CA ARG A 246 -0.99 -10.52 -11.32
C ARG A 246 -1.53 -10.36 -9.90
N VAL A 247 -0.69 -10.04 -8.92
CA VAL A 247 -1.17 -9.76 -7.55
C VAL A 247 -2.12 -8.56 -7.52
N LEU A 248 -1.80 -7.48 -8.27
CA LEU A 248 -2.69 -6.32 -8.40
C LEU A 248 -4.00 -6.67 -9.14
N TRP A 249 -3.96 -7.60 -10.10
CA TRP A 249 -5.15 -8.12 -10.76
C TRP A 249 -6.07 -8.83 -9.78
N GLN A 250 -5.54 -9.73 -8.94
CA GLN A 250 -6.33 -10.40 -7.90
C GLN A 250 -6.98 -9.37 -6.98
N ALA A 251 -6.20 -8.39 -6.51
CA ALA A 251 -6.74 -7.31 -5.69
C ALA A 251 -7.84 -6.52 -6.41
N PHE A 252 -7.69 -6.24 -7.71
CA PHE A 252 -8.74 -5.59 -8.52
C PHE A 252 -10.01 -6.43 -8.56
N VAL A 253 -9.90 -7.71 -8.92
CA VAL A 253 -11.05 -8.60 -9.06
C VAL A 253 -11.81 -8.72 -7.74
N HIS A 254 -11.12 -9.00 -6.63
CA HIS A 254 -11.77 -9.09 -5.32
C HIS A 254 -12.33 -7.75 -4.82
N THR A 255 -11.73 -6.63 -5.21
CA THR A 255 -12.26 -5.30 -4.85
C THR A 255 -13.52 -4.95 -5.64
N ALA A 256 -13.54 -5.27 -6.93
CA ALA A 256 -14.65 -4.95 -7.81
C ALA A 256 -15.81 -5.95 -7.69
N PHE A 257 -15.49 -7.25 -7.73
CA PHE A 257 -16.45 -8.34 -7.88
C PHE A 257 -16.53 -9.27 -6.67
N GLY A 258 -15.81 -8.96 -5.57
CA GLY A 258 -15.80 -9.78 -4.35
C GLY A 258 -17.06 -9.67 -3.48
N ASP A 259 -18.00 -8.80 -3.86
CA ASP A 259 -19.30 -8.62 -3.22
C ASP A 259 -20.41 -8.85 -4.26
N ASP A 260 -21.62 -9.17 -3.80
CA ASP A 260 -22.78 -9.45 -4.64
C ASP A 260 -23.33 -8.18 -5.32
N ALA A 261 -22.87 -7.00 -4.89
CA ALA A 261 -23.25 -5.72 -5.47
C ALA A 261 -22.55 -5.49 -6.82
N ALA A 262 -23.31 -4.94 -7.78
CA ALA A 262 -22.77 -4.53 -9.08
C ALA A 262 -21.59 -3.54 -8.92
N PRO A 263 -20.39 -3.86 -9.45
CA PRO A 263 -19.24 -2.97 -9.34
C PRO A 263 -19.47 -1.68 -10.13
N THR A 264 -18.89 -0.58 -9.64
CA THR A 264 -18.77 0.66 -10.41
C THR A 264 -17.31 0.90 -10.75
N LEU A 265 -17.01 0.93 -12.05
CA LEU A 265 -15.66 1.08 -12.59
C LEU A 265 -15.54 2.38 -13.41
N ALA A 266 -14.41 3.06 -13.30
CA ALA A 266 -14.01 4.08 -14.27
C ALA A 266 -12.56 3.89 -14.71
N GLN A 267 -12.20 4.58 -15.78
CA GLN A 267 -10.86 4.58 -16.33
C GLN A 267 -10.41 6.02 -16.56
N PHE A 268 -9.29 6.39 -15.95
CA PHE A 268 -8.68 7.71 -16.12
C PHE A 268 -8.07 7.85 -17.53
N PRO A 269 -7.82 9.08 -18.02
CA PRO A 269 -7.25 9.32 -19.35
C PRO A 269 -5.89 8.65 -19.61
N ASP A 270 -5.13 8.33 -18.56
CA ASP A 270 -3.85 7.61 -18.65
C ASP A 270 -4.00 6.08 -18.59
N GLY A 271 -5.24 5.58 -18.61
CA GLY A 271 -5.60 4.17 -18.65
C GLY A 271 -5.74 3.52 -17.28
N LEU A 272 -5.40 4.19 -16.18
CA LEU A 272 -5.54 3.64 -14.83
C LEU A 272 -7.01 3.35 -14.51
N LEU A 273 -7.26 2.20 -13.89
CA LEU A 273 -8.60 1.78 -13.49
C LEU A 273 -8.90 2.24 -12.07
N ALA A 274 -10.15 2.63 -11.83
CA ALA A 274 -10.65 2.90 -10.50
C ALA A 274 -11.92 2.10 -10.21
N VAL A 275 -11.95 1.52 -9.01
CA VAL A 275 -13.11 0.83 -8.45
C VAL A 275 -13.70 1.73 -7.37
N ALA A 276 -14.99 2.07 -7.47
CA ALA A 276 -15.67 2.86 -6.45
C ALA A 276 -15.61 2.16 -5.09
N GLY A 277 -15.31 2.90 -4.03
CA GLY A 277 -15.31 2.42 -2.65
C GLY A 277 -16.71 2.42 -2.04
N ASP A 278 -16.83 1.78 -0.87
CA ASP A 278 -18.10 1.46 -0.23
C ASP A 278 -18.94 2.68 0.21
N ALA A 279 -18.35 3.89 0.26
CA ALA A 279 -19.06 5.11 0.63
C ALA A 279 -20.22 5.47 -0.32
N GLU A 280 -20.22 4.91 -1.54
CA GLU A 280 -21.29 5.10 -2.52
C GLU A 280 -22.30 3.93 -2.59
N ARG A 281 -22.10 2.86 -1.80
CA ARG A 281 -23.06 1.75 -1.64
C ARG A 281 -24.12 2.10 -0.58
N GLY A 282 -24.87 3.17 -0.87
CA GLY A 282 -26.02 3.72 -0.14
C GLY A 282 -26.37 3.16 1.26
N TYR A 283 -26.03 3.91 2.31
CA TYR A 283 -26.96 4.06 3.44
C TYR A 283 -28.13 4.94 2.98
N SER A 284 -29.19 4.30 2.46
CA SER A 284 -30.52 4.90 2.52
C SER A 284 -31.04 4.73 3.95
N SER A 285 -30.66 5.64 4.84
CA SER A 285 -31.28 5.71 6.17
C SER A 285 -32.68 6.34 6.03
N ALA A 286 -33.64 5.56 5.55
CA ALA A 286 -35.04 5.79 5.89
C ALA A 286 -35.19 5.48 7.39
N GLY A 287 -35.07 6.51 8.22
CA GLY A 287 -35.31 6.40 9.66
C GLY A 287 -36.79 6.10 9.95
N PRO A 288 -37.11 5.23 10.92
CA PRO A 288 -38.39 5.28 11.58
C PRO A 288 -38.35 6.29 12.73
N ARG A 289 -39.48 6.99 12.87
CA ARG A 289 -39.79 8.02 13.86
C ARG A 289 -39.80 7.50 15.30
#